data_AF-A0A9P3B4Q5-F1
#
_entry.id   AF-A0A9P3B4Q5-F1
#
_cell.length_a   1.000
_cell.length_b   1.000
_cell.length_c   1.000
_cell.angle_alpha   90.00
_cell.angle_beta   90.00
_cell.angle_gamma   90.00
#
_symmetry.space_group_name_H-M   'P 1'
#
loop_
_entity.id
_entity.type
_entity.pdbx_description
1 polymer ?
#
loop_
_entity_poly.entity_id
_entity_poly.type
_entity_poly.pdbx_seq_one_letter_code
_entity_poly.pdbx_strand_id
1 'polypeptide(L)'
;MESLSSAQLALTDIYPPAPIGKPRDFKSAIENRVKALRDGSTEDSYLSFNGVTPQLFEYIESRRHTLGAKRARFTYFADIETLIVKVPSEAHEKAHAIIGHEIFFRLRRMGIAPAEVILGGSSKEVDSAYKNLNVRSQVASWPIWVVEGGMSKSLERLRGDASWWINHSKGEVQLVILVWICPSRRTVKVETWVPERRPPSPAPGPCTRARGAIPTLGARKEDDEVEMNFSANTPTYQGPPALVFQFSRLVGRTNPPGEHDVVFTRQELLRFARAIWCGII
;
A
#
# COMPACT_ATOMS: atom_id res chain seq x y z
N MET A 1 9.89 -7.50 -20.03
CA MET A 1 8.95 -6.38 -19.88
C MET A 1 9.49 -5.56 -18.74
N GLU A 2 9.83 -4.31 -19.02
CA GLU A 2 10.49 -3.42 -18.08
C GLU A 2 9.60 -3.25 -16.85
N SER A 3 10.20 -3.36 -15.65
CA SER A 3 9.61 -2.77 -14.46
C SER A 3 9.19 -1.34 -14.80
N LEU A 4 8.02 -0.88 -14.34
CA LEU A 4 7.63 0.52 -14.46
C LEU A 4 8.84 1.38 -14.08
N SER A 5 9.26 2.26 -14.98
CA SER A 5 10.43 3.08 -14.73
C SER A 5 10.18 3.96 -13.50
N SER A 6 11.24 4.40 -12.83
CA SER A 6 11.10 5.34 -11.72
C SER A 6 10.28 6.57 -12.13
N ALA A 7 10.40 7.02 -13.38
CA ALA A 7 9.58 8.09 -13.93
C ALA A 7 8.08 7.73 -13.95
N GLN A 8 7.71 6.54 -14.41
CA GLN A 8 6.30 6.09 -14.43
C GLN A 8 5.71 5.94 -13.02
N LEU A 9 6.55 5.60 -12.03
CA LEU A 9 6.12 5.45 -10.63
C LEU A 9 6.08 6.79 -9.87
N ALA A 10 6.98 7.71 -10.19
CA ALA A 10 7.19 8.93 -9.42
C ALA A 10 6.56 10.19 -10.04
N LEU A 11 6.59 10.30 -11.36
CA LEU A 11 6.19 11.49 -12.13
C LEU A 11 4.76 11.36 -12.65
N THR A 12 3.82 11.19 -11.73
CA THR A 12 2.39 11.19 -12.07
C THR A 12 1.91 12.63 -12.31
N ASP A 13 1.01 12.85 -13.27
CA ASP A 13 0.41 14.18 -13.55
C ASP A 13 -0.27 14.83 -12.32
N ILE A 14 -0.65 14.01 -11.34
CA ILE A 14 -1.33 14.42 -10.11
C ILE A 14 -0.37 15.02 -9.07
N TYR A 15 0.95 14.77 -9.21
CA TYR A 15 1.98 15.14 -8.25
C TYR A 15 3.28 15.60 -8.93
N PRO A 16 3.27 16.72 -9.67
CA PRO A 16 4.49 17.23 -10.27
C PRO A 16 5.52 17.52 -9.15
N PRO A 17 6.73 16.94 -9.23
CA PRO A 17 7.72 17.16 -8.19
C PRO A 17 8.12 18.64 -8.12
N ALA A 18 8.13 19.19 -6.91
CA ALA A 18 8.63 20.54 -6.66
C ALA A 18 10.12 20.50 -6.29
N PRO A 19 10.94 21.49 -6.68
CA PRO A 19 12.31 21.58 -6.20
C PRO A 19 12.35 21.69 -4.68
N ILE A 20 13.18 20.87 -4.03
CA ILE A 20 13.59 21.18 -2.65
C ILE A 20 14.54 22.37 -2.74
N GLY A 21 14.07 23.53 -2.30
CA GLY A 21 14.92 24.70 -2.11
C GLY A 21 15.93 24.44 -0.99
N LYS A 22 15.59 24.88 0.22
CA LYS A 22 16.40 24.65 1.44
C LYS A 22 15.72 23.60 2.33
N PRO A 23 16.45 22.92 3.24
CA PRO A 23 15.84 21.98 4.20
C PRO A 23 14.67 22.55 5.03
N ARG A 24 14.68 23.87 5.29
CA ARG A 24 13.55 24.55 5.94
C ARG A 24 12.26 24.48 5.12
N ASP A 25 12.37 24.51 3.80
CA ASP A 25 11.22 24.52 2.88
C ASP A 25 10.57 23.13 2.87
N PHE A 26 11.38 22.06 2.98
CA PHE A 26 10.91 20.68 3.20
C PHE A 26 10.12 20.54 4.50
N LYS A 27 10.68 21.06 5.61
CA LYS A 27 9.98 21.05 6.91
C LYS A 27 8.66 21.80 6.84
N SER A 28 8.65 23.02 6.31
CA SER A 28 7.44 23.83 6.15
C SER A 28 6.39 23.12 5.28
N ALA A 29 6.81 22.45 4.19
CA ALA A 29 5.90 21.70 3.34
C ALA A 29 5.22 20.55 4.09
N ILE A 30 5.97 19.80 4.91
CA ILE A 30 5.41 18.73 5.74
C ILE A 30 4.48 19.29 6.82
N GLU A 31 4.89 20.32 7.56
CA GLU A 31 4.09 20.92 8.63
C GLU A 31 2.77 21.51 8.09
N ASN A 32 2.85 22.22 6.95
CA ASN A 32 1.67 22.73 6.27
C ASN A 32 0.75 21.60 5.81
N ARG A 33 1.31 20.51 5.28
CA ARG A 33 0.53 19.33 4.87
C ARG A 33 -0.14 18.65 6.07
N VAL A 34 0.57 18.48 7.20
CA VAL A 34 0.00 17.93 8.44
C VAL A 34 -1.16 18.80 8.92
N LYS A 35 -1.00 20.13 8.92
CA LYS A 35 -2.05 21.06 9.32
C LYS A 35 -3.26 20.93 8.39
N ALA A 36 -3.04 20.97 7.08
CA ALA A 36 -4.09 20.92 6.08
C ALA A 36 -4.87 19.60 6.08
N LEU A 37 -4.20 18.48 6.38
CA LEU A 37 -4.86 17.18 6.56
C LEU A 37 -5.67 17.12 7.85
N ARG A 38 -5.22 17.81 8.89
CA ARG A 38 -5.89 17.83 10.21
C ARG A 38 -7.14 18.70 10.19
N ASP A 39 -7.09 19.85 9.54
CA ASP A 39 -8.24 20.77 9.43
C ASP A 39 -9.18 20.42 8.26
N GLY A 40 -8.82 19.43 7.44
CA GLY A 40 -9.63 18.97 6.31
C GLY A 40 -9.57 19.89 5.09
N SER A 41 -8.69 20.90 5.07
CA SER A 41 -8.49 21.76 3.89
C SER A 41 -7.84 21.02 2.72
N THR A 42 -7.22 19.87 2.97
CA THR A 42 -6.79 18.94 1.92
C THR A 42 -7.04 17.48 2.31
N GLU A 43 -7.29 16.65 1.31
CA GLU A 43 -7.38 15.19 1.43
C GLU A 43 -6.26 14.49 0.66
N ASP A 44 -5.28 15.27 0.24
CA ASP A 44 -4.11 14.76 -0.42
C ASP A 44 -3.00 14.60 0.62
N SER A 45 -2.46 13.40 0.79
CA SER A 45 -1.36 13.12 1.73
C SER A 45 0.04 13.25 1.14
N TYR A 46 0.15 13.39 -0.18
CA TYR A 46 1.44 13.23 -0.85
C TYR A 46 2.10 14.56 -1.20
N LEU A 47 3.41 14.60 -1.00
CA LEU A 47 4.31 15.63 -1.48
C LEU A 47 5.34 14.95 -2.38
N SER A 48 5.68 15.57 -3.51
CA SER A 48 6.69 15.08 -4.44
C SER A 48 7.76 16.13 -4.60
N PHE A 49 9.02 15.70 -4.52
CA PHE A 49 10.19 16.58 -4.55
C PHE A 49 11.20 16.09 -5.59
N ASN A 50 11.71 16.98 -6.45
CA ASN A 50 12.83 16.69 -7.35
C ASN A 50 14.12 17.38 -6.91
N GLY A 51 15.24 16.99 -7.54
CA GLY A 51 16.58 17.48 -7.21
C GLY A 51 17.09 16.96 -5.87
N VAL A 52 16.52 15.85 -5.39
CA VAL A 52 16.93 15.22 -4.14
C VAL A 52 18.08 14.27 -4.46
N THR A 53 19.31 14.77 -4.41
CA THR A 53 20.51 13.94 -4.59
C THR A 53 20.61 12.88 -3.49
N PRO A 54 21.36 11.77 -3.69
CA PRO A 54 21.53 10.74 -2.66
C PRO A 54 22.05 11.29 -1.33
N GLN A 55 22.99 12.25 -1.37
CA GLN A 55 23.52 12.90 -0.17
C GLN A 55 22.46 13.76 0.54
N LEU A 56 21.60 14.45 -0.22
CA LEU A 56 20.50 15.20 0.36
C LEU A 56 19.44 14.27 0.96
N PHE A 57 19.16 13.14 0.32
CA PHE A 57 18.25 12.13 0.87
C PHE A 57 18.77 11.57 2.20
N GLU A 58 20.05 11.18 2.28
CA GLU A 58 20.68 10.71 3.54
C GLU A 58 20.62 11.78 4.64
N TYR A 59 20.82 13.06 4.28
CA TYR A 59 20.66 14.17 5.21
C TYR A 59 19.22 14.30 5.72
N ILE A 60 18.21 14.19 4.85
CA ILE A 60 16.80 14.24 5.23
C ILE A 60 16.46 13.05 6.13
N GLU A 61 16.90 11.86 5.74
CA GLU A 61 16.65 10.59 6.42
C GLU A 61 17.17 10.60 7.85
N SER A 62 18.43 11.01 8.05
CA SER A 62 19.07 11.11 9.37
C SER A 62 18.45 12.19 10.26
N ARG A 63 17.65 13.11 9.71
CA ARG A 63 17.09 14.28 10.43
C ARG A 63 15.57 14.35 10.44
N ARG A 64 14.87 13.26 10.07
CA ARG A 64 13.39 13.18 10.01
C ARG A 64 12.69 13.83 11.19
N HIS A 65 13.14 13.55 12.41
CA HIS A 65 12.54 14.12 13.62
C HIS A 65 12.58 15.65 13.63
N THR A 66 13.75 16.24 13.36
CA THR A 66 13.95 17.70 13.36
C THR A 66 13.26 18.41 12.20
N LEU A 67 13.06 17.68 11.09
CA LEU A 67 12.36 18.13 9.89
C LEU A 67 10.83 17.96 9.95
N GLY A 68 10.27 17.56 11.11
CA GLY A 68 8.82 17.34 11.26
C GLY A 68 8.31 16.09 10.51
N ALA A 69 9.21 15.28 9.96
CA ALA A 69 8.93 14.14 9.12
C ALA A 69 8.90 12.79 9.87
N LYS A 70 8.85 12.81 11.22
CA LYS A 70 8.93 11.60 12.07
C LYS A 70 7.95 10.48 11.67
N ARG A 71 6.74 10.86 11.23
CA ARG A 71 5.68 9.93 10.83
C ARG A 71 5.52 9.82 9.31
N ALA A 72 6.27 10.61 8.55
CA ALA A 72 6.15 10.64 7.11
C ALA A 72 6.84 9.40 6.51
N ARG A 73 6.25 8.87 5.43
CA ARG A 73 6.79 7.71 4.73
C ARG A 73 7.46 8.16 3.44
N PHE A 74 8.68 7.73 3.22
CA PHE A 74 9.48 8.13 2.07
C PHE A 74 9.55 7.02 1.03
N THR A 75 9.46 7.41 -0.23
CA THR A 75 9.84 6.57 -1.37
C THR A 75 10.79 7.38 -2.22
N TYR A 76 12.05 6.93 -2.29
CA TYR A 76 13.12 7.63 -2.97
C TYR A 76 13.54 6.90 -4.25
N PHE A 77 13.60 7.65 -5.34
CA PHE A 77 14.03 7.19 -6.66
C PHE A 77 15.34 7.90 -7.01
N ALA A 78 16.46 7.23 -6.73
CA ALA A 78 17.79 7.81 -6.86
C ALA A 78 18.17 8.13 -8.31
N ASP A 79 17.71 7.33 -9.28
CA ASP A 79 18.00 7.48 -10.70
C ASP A 79 17.38 8.74 -11.33
N ILE A 80 16.31 9.26 -10.73
CA ILE A 80 15.63 10.50 -11.13
C ILE A 80 15.63 11.56 -10.04
N GLU A 81 16.45 11.38 -9.00
CA GLU A 81 16.58 12.28 -7.84
C GLU A 81 15.23 12.77 -7.28
N THR A 82 14.27 11.86 -7.16
CA THR A 82 12.90 12.19 -6.77
C THR A 82 12.55 11.54 -5.44
N LEU A 83 12.11 12.35 -4.48
CA LEU A 83 11.61 11.92 -3.18
C LEU A 83 10.11 12.15 -3.11
N ILE A 84 9.35 11.07 -2.91
CA ILE A 84 7.95 11.19 -2.53
C ILE A 84 7.80 10.99 -1.05
N VAL A 85 7.03 11.91 -0.44
CA VAL A 85 6.70 11.91 0.97
C VAL A 85 5.20 11.73 1.14
N LYS A 86 4.80 10.68 1.84
CA LYS A 86 3.42 10.45 2.29
C LYS A 86 3.29 10.93 3.73
N VAL A 87 2.48 11.97 3.93
CA VAL A 87 2.17 12.52 5.25
C VAL A 87 0.89 11.86 5.77
N PRO A 88 0.95 11.07 6.85
CA PRO A 88 -0.24 10.40 7.34
C PRO A 88 -1.25 11.36 7.97
N SER A 89 -2.53 11.05 7.75
CA SER A 89 -3.65 11.59 8.54
C SER A 89 -4.13 10.54 9.53
N GLU A 90 -4.91 10.94 10.54
CA GLU A 90 -5.48 9.98 11.49
C GLU A 90 -6.41 8.96 10.80
N ALA A 91 -7.20 9.42 9.83
CA ALA A 91 -8.12 8.56 9.08
C ALA A 91 -7.36 7.53 8.25
N HIS A 92 -6.28 7.97 7.60
CA HIS A 92 -5.37 7.12 6.87
C HIS A 92 -4.76 6.04 7.78
N GLU A 93 -4.25 6.42 8.95
CA GLU A 93 -3.64 5.49 9.91
C GLU A 93 -4.64 4.46 10.44
N LYS A 94 -5.88 4.90 10.76
CA LYS A 94 -6.95 3.97 11.17
C LYS A 94 -7.33 3.01 10.04
N ALA A 95 -7.39 3.50 8.81
CA ALA A 95 -7.85 2.73 7.66
C ALA A 95 -7.01 1.47 7.41
N HIS A 96 -5.69 1.61 7.29
CA HIS A 96 -4.83 0.45 7.09
C HIS A 96 -4.73 -0.43 8.35
N ALA A 97 -4.69 0.19 9.54
CA ALA A 97 -4.51 -0.52 10.80
C ALA A 97 -5.72 -1.40 11.13
N ILE A 98 -6.95 -0.93 10.96
CA ILE A 98 -8.17 -1.70 11.25
C ILE A 98 -8.20 -2.96 10.37
N ILE A 99 -8.02 -2.82 9.06
CA ILE A 99 -8.03 -3.96 8.14
C ILE A 99 -6.91 -4.95 8.48
N GLY A 100 -5.68 -4.45 8.68
CA GLY A 100 -4.54 -5.30 9.03
C GLY A 100 -4.74 -6.04 10.35
N HIS A 101 -5.20 -5.36 11.40
CA HIS A 101 -5.45 -5.95 12.71
C HIS A 101 -6.56 -6.98 12.69
N GLU A 102 -7.65 -6.75 11.96
CA GLU A 102 -8.75 -7.72 11.88
C GLU A 102 -8.32 -9.02 11.19
N ILE A 103 -7.48 -8.94 10.15
CA ILE A 103 -6.87 -10.12 9.54
C ILE A 103 -5.93 -10.81 10.55
N PHE A 104 -5.03 -10.04 11.16
CA PHE A 104 -4.09 -10.54 12.17
C PHE A 104 -4.83 -11.28 13.29
N PHE A 105 -5.83 -10.67 13.91
CA PHE A 105 -6.57 -11.27 15.02
C PHE A 105 -7.29 -12.56 14.62
N ARG A 106 -7.80 -12.65 13.39
CA ARG A 106 -8.41 -13.89 12.92
C ARG A 106 -7.39 -15.00 12.72
N LEU A 107 -6.22 -14.70 12.16
CA LEU A 107 -5.11 -15.65 12.09
C LEU A 107 -4.70 -16.10 13.52
N ARG A 108 -4.60 -15.17 14.48
CA ARG A 108 -4.32 -15.51 15.89
C ARG A 108 -5.38 -16.43 16.48
N ARG A 109 -6.68 -16.20 16.18
CA ARG A 109 -7.79 -17.03 16.66
C ARG A 109 -7.83 -18.43 16.04
N MET A 110 -7.25 -18.62 14.85
CA MET A 110 -7.03 -19.94 14.25
C MET A 110 -5.85 -20.68 14.88
N GLY A 111 -5.13 -20.09 15.84
CA GLY A 111 -3.98 -20.72 16.50
C GLY A 111 -2.65 -20.53 15.77
N ILE A 112 -2.60 -19.71 14.72
CA ILE A 112 -1.35 -19.40 13.99
C ILE A 112 -0.33 -18.84 14.98
N ALA A 113 0.92 -19.30 14.94
CA ALA A 113 1.94 -18.92 15.92
C ALA A 113 2.41 -17.46 15.73
N PRO A 114 2.92 -16.77 16.77
CA PRO A 114 3.32 -15.35 16.62
C PRO A 114 4.43 -15.15 15.60
N ALA A 115 5.34 -16.13 15.52
CA ALA A 115 6.41 -16.15 14.52
C ALA A 115 5.89 -16.28 13.09
N GLU A 116 4.68 -16.80 12.89
CA GLU A 116 4.10 -17.02 11.55
C GLU A 116 3.31 -15.83 11.02
N VAL A 117 2.98 -14.88 11.89
CA VAL A 117 2.33 -13.62 11.52
C VAL A 117 2.83 -12.53 12.46
N ILE A 118 3.93 -11.88 12.09
CA ILE A 118 4.49 -10.75 12.82
C ILE A 118 4.33 -9.47 12.00
N LEU A 119 3.92 -8.38 12.66
CA LEU A 119 3.97 -7.05 12.07
C LEU A 119 5.45 -6.66 11.89
N GLY A 120 5.88 -6.47 10.64
CA GLY A 120 7.26 -6.18 10.27
C GLY A 120 7.38 -4.90 9.46
N GLY A 121 8.59 -4.34 9.40
CA GLY A 121 8.98 -3.31 8.44
C GLY A 121 9.66 -3.92 7.21
N SER A 122 9.60 -3.22 6.09
CA SER A 122 10.36 -3.49 4.86
C SER A 122 11.26 -2.29 4.54
N SER A 123 12.19 -2.42 3.57
CA SER A 123 13.04 -1.32 3.11
C SER A 123 12.25 -0.13 2.55
N LYS A 124 11.04 -0.37 2.04
CA LYS A 124 10.03 0.66 1.77
C LYS A 124 9.11 0.82 2.98
N GLU A 125 8.85 2.06 3.37
CA GLU A 125 8.04 2.43 4.53
C GLU A 125 6.54 2.27 4.26
N VAL A 126 6.12 1.01 4.30
CA VAL A 126 4.72 0.56 4.23
C VAL A 126 3.92 0.97 5.46
N ASP A 127 2.62 1.14 5.31
CA ASP A 127 1.73 1.41 6.43
C ASP A 127 1.58 0.20 7.37
N SER A 128 1.37 -1.00 6.82
CA SER A 128 1.40 -2.25 7.58
C SER A 128 1.91 -3.40 6.71
N ALA A 129 2.86 -4.16 7.24
CA ALA A 129 3.43 -5.32 6.57
C ALA A 129 3.54 -6.50 7.54
N TYR A 130 3.28 -7.69 7.02
CA TYR A 130 3.19 -8.90 7.83
C TYR A 130 4.08 -9.99 7.28
N LYS A 131 4.78 -10.68 8.17
CA LYS A 131 5.80 -11.66 7.82
C LYS A 131 5.57 -12.96 8.58
N ASN A 132 5.96 -14.06 7.94
CA ASN A 132 6.14 -15.34 8.60
C ASN A 132 7.65 -15.59 8.73
N LEU A 133 8.18 -15.60 9.95
CA LEU A 133 9.61 -15.80 10.24
C LEU A 133 10.06 -17.24 9.99
N ASN A 134 9.14 -18.22 10.01
CA ASN A 134 9.46 -19.61 9.69
C ASN A 134 9.67 -19.79 8.17
N VAL A 135 9.00 -18.97 7.36
CA VAL A 135 9.18 -18.95 5.90
C VAL A 135 10.26 -17.94 5.49
N ARG A 136 10.40 -16.83 6.24
CA ARG A 136 11.25 -15.68 5.94
C ARG A 136 11.96 -15.18 7.19
N SER A 137 12.98 -15.92 7.60
CA SER A 137 13.73 -15.67 8.83
C SER A 137 14.66 -14.44 8.77
N GLN A 138 15.10 -14.04 7.58
CA GLN A 138 16.03 -12.91 7.44
C GLN A 138 15.30 -11.59 7.65
N VAL A 139 15.93 -10.68 8.41
CA VAL A 139 15.38 -9.33 8.67
C VAL A 139 15.05 -8.61 7.37
N ALA A 140 15.94 -8.70 6.38
CA ALA A 140 15.80 -8.04 5.08
C ALA A 140 14.80 -8.73 4.11
N SER A 141 14.24 -9.90 4.43
CA SER A 141 13.27 -10.57 3.55
C SER A 141 11.98 -9.75 3.39
N TRP A 142 11.35 -9.84 2.23
CA TRP A 142 10.08 -9.19 1.93
C TRP A 142 8.94 -9.68 2.86
N PRO A 143 7.93 -8.84 3.17
CA PRO A 143 6.72 -9.29 3.84
C PRO A 143 5.90 -10.21 2.94
N ILE A 144 5.09 -11.08 3.55
CA ILE A 144 4.17 -11.97 2.81
C ILE A 144 3.04 -11.14 2.23
N TRP A 145 2.48 -10.24 3.03
CA TRP A 145 1.41 -9.35 2.61
C TRP A 145 1.51 -7.98 3.27
N VAL A 146 0.89 -7.00 2.64
CA VAL A 146 0.92 -5.59 3.06
C VAL A 146 -0.44 -4.94 2.94
N VAL A 147 -0.68 -3.92 3.76
CA VAL A 147 -1.83 -3.01 3.66
C VAL A 147 -1.29 -1.61 3.43
N GLU A 148 -1.79 -0.94 2.41
CA GLU A 148 -1.49 0.46 2.09
C GLU A 148 -2.78 1.26 2.15
N GLY A 149 -2.86 2.20 3.08
CA GLY A 149 -3.91 3.19 3.16
C GLY A 149 -3.58 4.40 2.29
N GLY A 150 -4.58 5.06 1.73
CA GLY A 150 -4.40 6.38 1.12
C GLY A 150 -5.70 7.15 1.01
N MET A 151 -5.61 8.44 0.71
CA MET A 151 -6.76 9.34 0.64
C MET A 151 -7.15 9.73 -0.79
N SER A 152 -8.26 10.44 -0.96
CA SER A 152 -8.88 10.95 -2.19
C SER A 152 -8.04 10.88 -3.47
N LYS A 153 -7.00 11.71 -3.62
CA LYS A 153 -6.22 11.81 -4.87
C LYS A 153 -5.15 10.71 -5.05
N SER A 154 -5.02 9.80 -4.11
CA SER A 154 -3.93 8.83 -4.07
C SER A 154 -4.24 7.45 -4.65
N LEU A 155 -5.46 7.18 -5.15
CA LEU A 155 -5.81 5.81 -5.59
C LEU A 155 -4.86 5.27 -6.67
N GLU A 156 -4.56 6.04 -7.72
CA GLU A 156 -3.60 5.62 -8.75
C GLU A 156 -2.19 5.41 -8.19
N ARG A 157 -1.80 6.22 -7.21
CA ARG A 157 -0.52 6.07 -6.52
C ARG A 157 -0.49 4.80 -5.66
N LEU A 158 -1.57 4.48 -4.95
CA LEU A 158 -1.71 3.22 -4.21
C LEU A 158 -1.62 2.00 -5.14
N ARG A 159 -2.21 2.08 -6.34
CA ARG A 159 -2.09 1.02 -7.36
C ARG A 159 -0.66 0.90 -7.88
N GLY A 160 0.04 2.02 -8.04
CA GLY A 160 1.48 2.07 -8.28
C GLY A 160 2.28 1.42 -7.15
N ASP A 161 1.91 1.67 -5.89
CA ASP A 161 2.52 1.04 -4.71
C ASP A 161 2.31 -0.47 -4.72
N ALA A 162 1.10 -0.96 -5.00
CA ALA A 162 0.81 -2.39 -5.14
C ALA A 162 1.64 -3.05 -6.24
N SER A 163 1.73 -2.38 -7.40
CA SER A 163 2.56 -2.83 -8.51
C SER A 163 4.03 -2.89 -8.13
N TRP A 164 4.53 -1.87 -7.43
CA TRP A 164 5.91 -1.83 -6.93
C TRP A 164 6.19 -3.01 -5.99
N TRP A 165 5.34 -3.23 -4.99
CA TRP A 165 5.48 -4.30 -3.99
C TRP A 165 5.61 -5.67 -4.65
N ILE A 166 4.69 -6.01 -5.55
CA ILE A 166 4.65 -7.32 -6.20
C ILE A 166 5.83 -7.49 -7.16
N ASN A 167 6.12 -6.49 -7.98
CA ASN A 167 7.13 -6.62 -9.04
C ASN A 167 8.56 -6.58 -8.47
N HIS A 168 8.86 -5.66 -7.53
CA HIS A 168 10.20 -5.52 -6.95
C HIS A 168 10.55 -6.69 -6.03
N SER A 169 9.56 -7.25 -5.35
CA SER A 169 9.72 -8.47 -4.56
C SER A 169 9.77 -9.75 -5.41
N LYS A 170 9.61 -9.65 -6.73
CA LYS A 170 9.51 -10.81 -7.65
C LYS A 170 8.45 -11.82 -7.21
N GLY A 171 7.34 -11.34 -6.65
CA GLY A 171 6.22 -12.15 -6.19
C GLY A 171 6.36 -12.72 -4.78
N GLU A 172 7.41 -12.33 -4.04
CA GLU A 172 7.49 -12.64 -2.62
C GLU A 172 6.39 -11.90 -1.83
N VAL A 173 6.01 -10.67 -2.19
CA VAL A 173 4.76 -10.09 -1.68
C VAL A 173 3.60 -10.75 -2.43
N GLN A 174 2.84 -11.59 -1.73
CA GLN A 174 1.79 -12.43 -2.28
C GLN A 174 0.41 -11.77 -2.24
N LEU A 175 0.24 -10.71 -1.45
CA LEU A 175 -1.00 -9.97 -1.29
C LEU A 175 -0.71 -8.51 -0.91
N VAL A 176 -1.31 -7.58 -1.63
CA VAL A 176 -1.34 -6.15 -1.29
C VAL A 176 -2.80 -5.75 -1.16
N ILE A 177 -3.17 -5.19 -0.01
CA ILE A 177 -4.51 -4.67 0.24
C ILE A 177 -4.44 -3.14 0.25
N LEU A 178 -5.20 -2.50 -0.65
CA LEU A 178 -5.29 -1.05 -0.71
C LEU A 178 -6.56 -0.61 0.01
N VAL A 179 -6.43 0.32 0.97
CA VAL A 179 -7.57 0.93 1.66
C VAL A 179 -7.60 2.41 1.30
N TRP A 180 -8.44 2.76 0.32
CA TRP A 180 -8.62 4.14 -0.10
C TRP A 180 -9.79 4.76 0.64
N ILE A 181 -9.60 5.99 1.14
CA ILE A 181 -10.64 6.74 1.84
C ILE A 181 -10.83 8.12 1.22
N CYS A 182 -12.05 8.61 1.19
CA CYS A 182 -12.39 9.94 0.71
C CYS A 182 -13.35 10.61 1.70
N PRO A 183 -12.82 11.40 2.66
CA PRO A 183 -13.62 12.01 3.71
C PRO A 183 -14.77 12.88 3.17
N SER A 184 -14.51 13.70 2.16
CA SER A 184 -15.45 14.62 1.51
C SER A 184 -16.64 13.91 0.88
N ARG A 185 -16.41 12.70 0.35
CA ARG A 185 -17.45 11.82 -0.19
C ARG A 185 -17.98 10.82 0.82
N ARG A 186 -17.37 10.75 2.01
CA ARG A 186 -17.56 9.70 3.03
C ARG A 186 -17.48 8.30 2.44
N THR A 187 -16.52 8.09 1.53
CA THR A 187 -16.35 6.82 0.81
C THR A 187 -15.11 6.07 1.33
N VAL A 188 -15.23 4.76 1.49
CA VAL A 188 -14.11 3.84 1.71
C VAL A 188 -14.13 2.81 0.59
N LYS A 189 -12.97 2.55 -0.01
CA LYS A 189 -12.78 1.53 -1.04
C LYS A 189 -11.66 0.59 -0.62
N VAL A 190 -11.86 -0.72 -0.82
CA VAL A 190 -10.82 -1.72 -0.61
C VAL A 190 -10.57 -2.45 -1.93
N GLU A 191 -9.31 -2.46 -2.37
CA GLU A 191 -8.84 -3.25 -3.51
C GLU A 191 -7.82 -4.28 -3.05
N THR A 192 -7.81 -5.44 -3.71
CA THR A 192 -6.84 -6.49 -3.48
C THR A 192 -5.98 -6.69 -4.72
N TRP A 193 -4.67 -6.84 -4.53
CA TRP A 193 -3.69 -7.03 -5.60
C TRP A 193 -2.78 -8.20 -5.29
N VAL A 194 -2.50 -9.03 -6.30
CA VAL A 194 -1.74 -10.27 -6.15
C VAL A 194 -0.80 -10.52 -7.33
N PRO A 195 0.26 -11.33 -7.15
CA PRO A 195 1.12 -11.73 -8.24
C PRO A 195 0.37 -12.61 -9.24
N GLU A 196 0.58 -12.33 -10.53
CA GLU A 196 0.06 -13.11 -11.65
C GLU A 196 1.20 -13.52 -12.58
N ARG A 197 1.26 -14.81 -12.92
CA ARG A 197 2.12 -15.29 -14.00
C ARG A 197 1.36 -15.15 -15.31
N ARG A 198 1.81 -14.24 -16.17
CA ARG A 198 1.25 -14.06 -17.50
C ARG A 198 2.02 -14.89 -18.51
N PRO A 199 1.33 -15.54 -19.46
CA PRO A 199 2.01 -16.12 -20.60
C PRO A 199 2.77 -15.01 -21.35
N PRO A 200 3.89 -15.35 -22.00
CA PRO A 200 4.65 -14.39 -22.78
C PRO A 200 3.77 -13.77 -23.88
N SER A 201 3.80 -12.44 -24.00
CA SER A 201 3.12 -11.74 -25.09
C SER A 201 3.68 -12.20 -26.44
N PRO A 202 2.82 -12.47 -27.45
CA PRO A 202 3.31 -12.69 -28.80
C PRO A 202 4.00 -11.42 -29.29
N ALA A 203 5.27 -11.54 -29.69
CA ALA A 203 5.98 -10.42 -30.31
C ALA A 203 5.27 -10.03 -31.62
N PRO A 204 5.10 -8.72 -31.93
CA PRO A 204 4.58 -8.30 -33.22
C PRO A 204 5.65 -8.57 -34.29
N GLY A 205 5.56 -9.71 -34.97
CA GLY A 205 6.40 -10.06 -36.11
C GLY A 205 6.45 -11.57 -36.39
N PRO A 206 6.67 -12.00 -37.64
CA PRO A 206 6.84 -13.41 -37.97
C PRO A 206 8.18 -13.91 -37.41
N CYS A 207 8.14 -14.61 -36.27
CA CYS A 207 9.34 -15.10 -35.58
C CYS A 207 9.49 -16.61 -35.80
N THR A 208 10.46 -17.03 -36.62
CA THR A 208 10.78 -18.43 -36.94
C THR A 208 11.59 -19.16 -35.86
N ARG A 209 11.60 -18.68 -34.61
CA ARG A 209 12.25 -19.38 -33.48
C ARG A 209 11.41 -19.30 -32.19
N ALA A 210 10.38 -20.12 -32.12
CA ALA A 210 9.70 -20.41 -30.86
C ALA A 210 10.58 -21.31 -29.98
N ARG A 211 11.55 -20.72 -29.27
CA ARG A 211 12.23 -21.38 -28.15
C ARG A 211 12.10 -20.52 -26.89
N GLY A 212 11.27 -21.01 -25.96
CA GLY A 212 11.36 -20.68 -24.53
C GLY A 212 11.00 -19.26 -24.12
N ALA A 213 9.83 -18.75 -24.52
CA ALA A 213 9.37 -17.48 -23.99
C ALA A 213 8.99 -17.66 -22.49
N ILE A 214 9.74 -17.01 -21.60
CA ILE A 214 9.62 -17.16 -20.14
C ILE A 214 8.35 -16.42 -19.67
N PRO A 215 7.46 -17.07 -18.88
CA PRO A 215 6.32 -16.40 -18.28
C PRO A 215 6.77 -15.19 -17.45
N THR A 216 6.07 -14.07 -17.62
CA THR A 216 6.40 -12.84 -16.88
C THR A 216 5.52 -12.73 -15.64
N LEU A 217 6.11 -12.29 -14.53
CA LEU A 217 5.36 -11.99 -13.32
C LEU A 217 4.93 -10.52 -13.36
N GLY A 218 3.66 -10.26 -13.07
CA GLY A 218 3.13 -8.92 -12.91
C GLY A 218 2.16 -8.82 -11.75
N ALA A 219 1.88 -7.59 -11.33
CA ALA A 219 0.79 -7.30 -10.42
C ALA A 219 -0.56 -7.35 -11.16
N ARG A 220 -1.54 -8.00 -10.53
CA ARG A 220 -2.92 -8.02 -10.98
C ARG A 220 -3.83 -7.60 -9.84
N LYS A 221 -4.74 -6.69 -10.11
CA LYS A 221 -5.87 -6.38 -9.25
C LYS A 221 -6.90 -7.52 -9.31
N GLU A 222 -7.36 -8.02 -8.18
CA GLU A 222 -8.46 -8.98 -8.15
C GLU A 222 -9.80 -8.27 -8.43
N ASP A 223 -10.73 -9.00 -9.05
CA ASP A 223 -12.04 -8.45 -9.44
C ASP A 223 -12.91 -8.09 -8.23
N ASP A 224 -12.66 -8.78 -7.10
CA ASP A 224 -13.32 -8.55 -5.82
C ASP A 224 -12.81 -7.25 -5.16
N GLU A 225 -13.43 -6.13 -5.54
CA GLU A 225 -13.30 -4.84 -4.84
C GLU A 225 -14.60 -4.47 -4.13
N VAL A 226 -14.47 -3.65 -3.08
CA VAL A 226 -15.64 -3.12 -2.37
C VAL A 226 -15.55 -1.61 -2.26
N GLU A 227 -16.69 -0.95 -2.49
CA GLU A 227 -16.88 0.47 -2.23
C GLU A 227 -18.04 0.67 -1.25
N MET A 228 -17.80 1.44 -0.21
CA MET A 228 -18.75 1.74 0.85
C MET A 228 -18.91 3.24 0.97
N ASN A 229 -20.14 3.72 0.89
CA ASN A 229 -20.43 5.16 1.00
C ASN A 229 -21.35 5.46 2.18
N PHE A 230 -20.96 6.45 2.98
CA PHE A 230 -21.61 6.88 4.22
C PHE A 230 -22.17 8.32 4.11
N SER A 231 -22.46 8.78 2.90
CA SER A 231 -23.06 10.12 2.68
C SER A 231 -24.51 10.22 3.17
N ALA A 232 -25.22 9.09 3.25
CA ALA A 232 -26.59 8.99 3.76
C ALA A 232 -26.68 8.22 5.08
N ASN A 233 -27.82 8.32 5.77
CA ASN A 233 -28.09 7.62 7.04
C ASN A 233 -27.91 6.09 6.92
N THR A 234 -28.35 5.53 5.80
CA THR A 234 -28.13 4.13 5.45
C THR A 234 -26.93 4.06 4.49
N PRO A 235 -25.81 3.43 4.88
CA PRO A 235 -24.65 3.33 4.02
C PRO A 235 -24.93 2.40 2.84
N THR A 236 -24.40 2.76 1.67
CA THR A 236 -24.42 1.90 0.49
C THR A 236 -23.15 1.04 0.44
N TYR A 237 -23.27 -0.11 -0.22
CA TYR A 237 -22.20 -1.08 -0.39
C TYR A 237 -22.27 -1.62 -1.81
N GLN A 238 -21.16 -1.55 -2.53
CA GLN A 238 -21.00 -2.10 -3.87
C GLN A 238 -19.80 -3.05 -3.85
N GLY A 239 -19.97 -4.25 -4.42
CA GLY A 239 -18.94 -5.30 -4.40
C GLY A 239 -19.52 -6.68 -4.06
N PRO A 240 -18.66 -7.71 -3.91
CA PRO A 240 -19.08 -9.07 -3.57
C PRO A 240 -19.67 -9.13 -2.16
N PRO A 241 -20.42 -10.20 -1.80
CA PRO A 241 -21.00 -10.37 -0.47
C PRO A 241 -19.96 -10.44 0.66
N ALA A 242 -18.72 -10.80 0.33
CA ALA A 242 -17.59 -10.82 1.24
C ALA A 242 -16.26 -10.63 0.47
N LEU A 243 -15.24 -10.12 1.15
CA LEU A 243 -13.85 -10.21 0.71
C LEU A 243 -13.19 -11.43 1.33
N VAL A 244 -12.51 -12.24 0.51
CA VAL A 244 -11.85 -13.48 0.95
C VAL A 244 -10.35 -13.36 0.74
N PHE A 245 -9.58 -13.45 1.82
CA PHE A 245 -8.12 -13.45 1.79
C PHE A 245 -7.61 -14.87 1.96
N GLN A 246 -6.97 -15.38 0.90
CA GLN A 246 -6.43 -16.73 0.88
C GLN A 246 -5.39 -16.93 1.97
N PHE A 247 -5.56 -17.99 2.77
CA PHE A 247 -4.66 -18.31 3.88
C PHE A 247 -3.20 -18.39 3.44
N SER A 248 -2.94 -19.06 2.32
CA SER A 248 -1.61 -19.23 1.77
C SER A 248 -0.92 -17.91 1.43
N ARG A 249 -1.68 -16.89 1.02
CA ARG A 249 -1.17 -15.53 0.74
C ARG A 249 -1.05 -14.65 1.98
N LEU A 250 -1.56 -15.11 3.13
CA LEU A 250 -1.44 -14.42 4.42
C LEU A 250 -0.30 -15.00 5.27
N VAL A 251 -0.06 -16.31 5.18
CA VAL A 251 0.89 -17.04 6.05
C VAL A 251 2.09 -17.58 5.27
N GLY A 252 1.98 -17.75 3.95
CA GLY A 252 3.08 -18.24 3.10
C GLY A 252 3.28 -19.74 3.10
N ARG A 253 2.29 -20.51 3.57
CA ARG A 253 2.27 -21.98 3.57
C ARG A 253 0.86 -22.52 3.31
N THR A 254 0.74 -23.81 3.05
CA THR A 254 -0.55 -24.48 2.95
C THR A 254 -1.28 -24.51 4.31
N ASN A 255 -2.60 -24.58 4.26
CA ASN A 255 -3.44 -24.64 5.44
C ASN A 255 -3.73 -26.11 5.85
N PRO A 256 -3.30 -26.56 7.04
CA PRO A 256 -3.75 -27.81 7.66
C PRO A 256 -5.22 -27.71 8.10
N PRO A 257 -5.85 -28.84 8.50
CA PRO A 257 -7.19 -28.84 9.06
C PRO A 257 -7.33 -27.86 10.24
N GLY A 258 -8.38 -27.03 10.22
CA GLY A 258 -8.63 -25.99 11.22
C GLY A 258 -8.11 -24.60 10.86
N GLU A 259 -7.21 -24.50 9.87
CA GLU A 259 -6.75 -23.24 9.30
C GLU A 259 -7.44 -22.99 7.95
N HIS A 260 -7.94 -21.77 7.72
CA HIS A 260 -8.75 -21.44 6.55
C HIS A 260 -8.60 -19.98 6.14
N ASP A 261 -9.18 -19.64 4.99
CA ASP A 261 -9.18 -18.28 4.46
C ASP A 261 -9.87 -17.30 5.42
N VAL A 262 -9.41 -16.04 5.40
CA VAL A 262 -10.01 -14.98 6.21
C VAL A 262 -11.11 -14.28 5.39
N VAL A 263 -12.35 -14.31 5.89
CA VAL A 263 -13.53 -13.82 5.15
C VAL A 263 -14.17 -12.60 5.81
N PHE A 264 -14.02 -11.41 5.24
CA PHE A 264 -14.73 -10.21 5.72
C PHE A 264 -16.09 -10.09 5.05
N THR A 265 -17.16 -10.26 5.82
CA THR A 265 -18.53 -10.09 5.32
C THR A 265 -18.85 -8.62 5.06
N ARG A 266 -19.87 -8.36 4.22
CA ARG A 266 -20.42 -7.01 4.03
C ARG A 266 -20.69 -6.27 5.34
N GLN A 267 -21.30 -6.94 6.33
CA GLN A 267 -21.65 -6.30 7.60
C GLN A 267 -20.39 -5.90 8.40
N GLU A 268 -19.37 -6.74 8.38
CA GLU A 268 -18.10 -6.46 9.04
C GLU A 268 -17.34 -5.34 8.35
N LEU A 269 -17.28 -5.34 7.01
CA LEU A 269 -16.65 -4.27 6.23
C LEU A 269 -17.31 -2.92 6.51
N LEU A 270 -18.65 -2.85 6.55
CA LEU A 270 -19.36 -1.63 6.93
C LEU A 270 -19.05 -1.20 8.37
N ARG A 271 -18.90 -2.15 9.30
CA ARG A 271 -18.49 -1.85 10.69
C ARG A 271 -17.07 -1.30 10.76
N PHE A 272 -16.13 -1.92 10.04
CA PHE A 272 -14.74 -1.47 9.96
C PHE A 272 -14.66 -0.07 9.36
N ALA A 273 -15.37 0.19 8.26
CA ALA A 273 -15.41 1.49 7.62
C ALA A 273 -16.00 2.58 8.54
N ARG A 274 -17.02 2.27 9.37
CA ARG A 274 -17.49 3.21 10.40
C ARG A 274 -16.41 3.54 11.43
N ALA A 275 -15.64 2.55 11.87
CA ALA A 275 -14.58 2.74 12.85
C ALA A 275 -13.42 3.61 12.31
N ILE A 276 -13.16 3.60 11.01
CA ILE A 276 -12.20 4.53 10.37
C ILE A 276 -12.60 5.98 10.61
N TRP A 277 -13.89 6.26 10.52
CA TRP A 277 -14.46 7.60 10.65
C TRP A 277 -14.67 8.07 12.09
N CYS A 278 -14.69 7.15 13.06
CA CYS A 278 -14.93 7.49 14.47
C CYS A 278 -13.89 8.50 14.98
N GLY A 279 -14.37 9.67 15.42
CA GLY A 279 -13.54 10.76 15.96
C GLY A 279 -12.89 11.66 14.91
N ILE A 280 -13.28 11.54 13.64
CA ILE A 280 -12.73 12.32 12.51
C ILE A 280 -13.82 13.13 11.78
N ILE A 281 -15.06 12.65 11.80
CA ILE A 281 -16.26 13.35 11.30
C ILE A 281 -17.32 13.46 12.39
#